data_AF-A0A847V023-F1
#
_entry.id   AF-A0A847V023-F1
#
_cell.length_a   1.000
_cell.length_b   1.000
_cell.length_c   1.000
_cell.angle_alpha   90.00
_cell.angle_beta   90.00
_cell.angle_gamma   90.00
#
_symmetry.space_group_name_H-M   'P 1'
#
loop_
_entity.id
_entity.type
_entity.pdbx_description
1 polymer ?
#
loop_
_entity_poly.entity_id
_entity_poly.type
_entity_poly.pdbx_seq_one_letter_code
_entity_poly.pdbx_strand_id
1 'polypeptide(L)'
;MLAELALQLERAERLSTEIVARDIRRFGFRCQRCGECCRGEENTVAVFPLEIRAIMGETGEGWLEAAEPPLEGEWDSGGNFHTLEWRLRKTGRDCRYFSEGGCRIYGRRPLLCETYPFYLDDGRLRWSECRGIGGEISSEEATKLAELLKRRQIFEIREAIELVRKYEEFERGEPSPFGRCIIHDSEGVHEIEWAEISGALGRRLRRSGGW
;
A
#
# COMPACT_ATOMS: atom_id res chain seq x y z
N MET A 1 10.46 -18.14 -4.72
CA MET A 1 10.13 -16.78 -4.25
C MET A 1 11.19 -15.74 -4.69
N LEU A 2 12.39 -15.66 -4.09
CA LEU A 2 13.37 -14.61 -4.46
C LEU A 2 13.80 -14.61 -5.93
N ALA A 3 14.06 -15.77 -6.53
CA ALA A 3 14.43 -15.86 -7.95
C ALA A 3 13.32 -15.37 -8.88
N GLU A 4 12.05 -15.58 -8.51
CA GLU A 4 10.89 -15.12 -9.25
C GLU A 4 10.75 -13.60 -9.15
N LEU A 5 10.86 -13.04 -7.95
CA LEU A 5 10.87 -11.59 -7.72
C LEU A 5 12.02 -10.90 -8.48
N ALA A 6 13.20 -11.52 -8.53
CA ALA A 6 14.33 -10.99 -9.30
C ALA A 6 14.04 -10.95 -10.81
N LEU A 7 13.38 -11.98 -11.36
CA LEU A 7 12.95 -11.98 -12.75
C LEU A 7 11.85 -10.94 -13.02
N GLN A 8 10.90 -10.79 -12.09
CA GLN A 8 9.88 -9.75 -12.17
C GLN A 8 10.50 -8.36 -12.16
N LEU A 9 11.52 -8.12 -11.33
CA LEU A 9 12.25 -6.86 -11.27
C LEU A 9 12.94 -6.57 -12.61
N GLU A 10 13.65 -7.54 -13.18
CA GLU A 10 14.31 -7.40 -14.49
C GLU A 10 13.30 -7.05 -15.60
N ARG A 11 12.12 -7.68 -15.59
CA ARG A 11 11.03 -7.38 -16.53
C ARG A 11 10.49 -5.96 -16.31
N ALA A 12 10.24 -5.56 -15.06
CA ALA A 12 9.75 -4.24 -14.72
C ALA A 12 10.74 -3.14 -15.14
N GLU A 13 12.04 -3.36 -14.95
CA GLU A 13 13.11 -2.45 -15.37
C GLU A 13 13.18 -2.29 -16.90
N ARG A 14 12.89 -3.35 -17.66
CA ARG A 14 12.83 -3.33 -19.13
C ARG A 14 11.49 -2.89 -19.72
N LEU A 15 10.48 -2.63 -18.89
CA LEU A 15 9.16 -2.21 -19.35
C LEU A 15 9.27 -0.90 -20.17
N SER A 16 8.70 -0.88 -21.37
CA SER A 16 8.59 0.32 -22.19
C SER A 16 7.44 1.19 -21.68
N THR A 17 7.76 2.36 -21.16
CA THR A 17 6.77 3.34 -20.72
C THR A 17 6.01 3.92 -21.91
N GLU A 18 6.58 3.93 -23.11
CA GLU A 18 5.92 4.37 -24.35
C GLU A 18 4.73 3.47 -24.71
N ILE A 19 4.90 2.14 -24.58
CA ILE A 19 3.82 1.18 -24.81
C ILE A 19 2.71 1.37 -23.77
N VAL A 20 3.08 1.49 -22.49
CA VAL A 20 2.12 1.70 -21.40
C VAL A 20 1.38 3.04 -21.56
N ALA A 21 2.09 4.12 -21.93
CA ALA A 21 1.49 5.42 -22.17
C ALA A 21 0.51 5.39 -23.35
N ARG A 22 0.84 4.68 -24.43
CA ARG A 22 -0.08 4.47 -25.56
C ARG A 22 -1.36 3.78 -25.10
N ASP A 23 -1.25 2.76 -24.26
CA ASP A 23 -2.41 2.05 -23.73
C ASP A 23 -3.24 2.95 -22.81
N ILE A 24 -2.61 3.71 -21.91
CA ILE A 24 -3.30 4.72 -21.08
C ILE A 24 -4.08 5.71 -21.95
N ARG A 25 -3.46 6.26 -23.00
CA ARG A 25 -4.13 7.20 -23.92
C ARG A 25 -5.33 6.58 -24.63
N ARG A 26 -5.21 5.29 -24.99
CA ARG A 26 -6.29 4.55 -25.63
C ARG A 26 -7.49 4.36 -24.71
N PHE A 27 -7.25 4.06 -23.43
CA PHE A 27 -8.34 3.88 -22.45
C PHE A 27 -8.91 5.22 -21.96
N GLY A 28 -8.07 6.26 -21.89
CA GLY A 28 -8.45 7.57 -21.38
C GLY A 28 -8.58 7.59 -19.85
N PHE A 29 -8.15 8.68 -19.24
CA PHE A 29 -8.33 8.89 -17.81
C PHE A 29 -8.28 10.38 -17.43
N ARG A 30 -9.27 10.81 -16.65
CA ARG A 30 -9.23 12.12 -15.98
C ARG A 30 -9.70 11.96 -14.55
N CYS A 31 -8.82 12.15 -13.58
CA CYS A 31 -9.20 12.16 -12.16
C CYS A 31 -10.22 13.28 -11.91
N GLN A 32 -11.40 12.92 -11.41
CA GLN A 32 -12.47 13.89 -11.10
C GLN A 32 -12.38 14.46 -9.68
N ARG A 33 -11.35 14.05 -8.91
CA ARG A 33 -11.18 14.41 -7.49
C ARG A 33 -12.44 14.14 -6.64
N CYS A 34 -13.20 13.10 -6.99
CA CYS A 34 -14.47 12.75 -6.33
C CYS A 34 -14.30 12.18 -4.91
N GLY A 35 -13.12 11.65 -4.57
CA GLY A 35 -12.86 11.04 -3.26
C GLY A 35 -13.41 9.63 -3.08
N GLU A 36 -14.04 9.03 -4.11
CA GLU A 36 -14.59 7.66 -4.03
C GLU A 36 -13.53 6.63 -3.63
N CYS A 37 -12.32 6.70 -4.21
CA CYS A 37 -11.20 5.83 -3.85
C CYS A 37 -10.62 6.07 -2.45
N CYS A 38 -10.97 7.18 -1.80
CA CYS A 38 -10.55 7.49 -0.44
C CYS A 38 -11.56 7.06 0.62
N ARG A 39 -12.75 6.58 0.22
CA ARG A 39 -13.84 6.24 1.14
C ARG A 39 -14.15 4.74 1.11
N GLY A 40 -14.71 4.22 2.19
CA GLY A 40 -15.18 2.83 2.26
C GLY A 40 -14.16 1.84 2.80
N GLU A 41 -14.65 0.79 3.48
CA GLU A 41 -13.85 -0.16 4.26
C GLU A 41 -12.77 -0.85 3.41
N GLU A 42 -13.16 -1.35 2.23
CA GLU A 42 -12.30 -2.12 1.32
C GLU A 42 -11.23 -1.29 0.60
N ASN A 43 -11.40 0.04 0.56
CA ASN A 43 -10.42 0.94 -0.03
C ASN A 43 -9.25 1.14 0.94
N THR A 44 -8.36 0.14 0.96
CA THR A 44 -7.14 0.11 1.74
C THR A 44 -5.94 0.42 0.84
N VAL A 45 -4.94 1.08 1.40
CA VAL A 45 -3.76 1.54 0.67
C VAL A 45 -2.55 0.95 1.35
N ALA A 46 -1.88 0.00 0.70
CA ALA A 46 -0.56 -0.44 1.15
C ALA A 46 0.43 0.74 1.05
N VAL A 47 1.25 0.91 2.07
CA VAL A 47 2.28 1.95 2.14
C VAL A 47 3.56 1.36 2.68
N PHE A 48 4.69 1.84 2.16
CA PHE A 48 6.00 1.35 2.53
C PHE A 48 6.75 2.39 3.40
N PRO A 49 7.80 1.97 4.14
CA PRO A 49 8.54 2.85 5.05
C PRO A 49 8.93 4.23 4.50
N LEU A 50 9.39 4.28 3.24
CA LEU A 50 9.77 5.54 2.60
C LEU A 50 8.57 6.48 2.40
N GLU A 51 7.41 5.93 2.05
CA GLU A 51 6.18 6.70 1.84
C GLU A 51 5.61 7.19 3.17
N ILE A 52 5.66 6.36 4.21
CA ILE A 52 5.24 6.74 5.57
C ILE A 52 6.08 7.92 6.05
N ARG A 53 7.42 7.85 5.92
CA ARG A 53 8.31 8.95 6.29
C ARG A 53 8.05 10.22 5.47
N ALA A 54 7.71 10.10 4.18
CA ALA A 54 7.36 11.25 3.35
C ALA A 54 6.08 11.94 3.84
N ILE A 55 5.10 11.17 4.29
CA ILE A 55 3.85 11.69 4.89
C ILE A 55 4.15 12.36 6.23
N MET A 56 4.91 11.70 7.12
CA MET A 56 5.32 12.27 8.40
C MET A 56 6.05 13.61 8.22
N GLY A 57 6.94 13.72 7.22
CA GLY A 57 7.65 14.97 6.93
C GLY A 57 6.74 16.11 6.47
N GLU A 58 5.60 15.81 5.87
CA GLU A 58 4.60 16.79 5.41
C GLU A 58 3.62 17.18 6.52
N THR A 59 3.21 16.22 7.35
CA THR A 59 2.14 16.40 8.33
C THR A 59 2.63 16.66 9.75
N GLY A 60 3.86 16.27 10.07
CA GLY A 60 4.41 16.26 11.42
C GLY A 60 3.84 15.16 12.32
N GLU A 61 3.06 14.23 11.78
CA GLU A 61 2.46 13.12 12.52
C GLU A 61 3.48 12.02 12.82
N GLY A 62 3.20 11.21 13.85
CA GLY A 62 3.96 9.99 14.14
C GLY A 62 3.64 8.85 13.16
N TRP A 63 4.50 7.82 13.14
CA TRP A 63 4.36 6.66 12.25
C TRP A 63 2.98 5.99 12.36
N LEU A 64 2.54 5.68 13.59
CA LEU A 64 1.24 5.05 13.85
C LEU A 64 0.03 5.99 13.65
N GLU A 65 0.25 7.29 13.50
CA GLU A 65 -0.80 8.21 13.06
C GLU A 65 -0.91 8.23 11.54
N ALA A 66 0.19 7.98 10.84
CA ALA A 66 0.24 7.95 9.39
C ALA A 66 -0.13 6.60 8.78
N ALA A 67 0.22 5.50 9.47
CA ALA A 67 0.01 4.14 9.03
C ALA A 67 -0.55 3.25 10.16
N GLU A 68 -1.13 2.12 9.78
CA GLU A 68 -1.68 1.10 10.66
C GLU A 68 -1.33 -0.31 10.18
N PRO A 69 -1.22 -1.30 11.09
CA PRO A 69 -1.05 -2.70 10.71
C PRO A 69 -2.28 -3.23 9.94
N PRO A 70 -2.08 -4.05 8.88
CA PRO A 70 -3.16 -4.82 8.26
C PRO A 70 -3.87 -5.75 9.25
N LEU A 71 -5.11 -6.12 8.91
CA LEU A 71 -5.92 -7.00 9.76
C LEU A 71 -5.64 -8.48 9.51
N GLU A 72 -5.07 -8.78 8.35
CA GLU A 72 -4.67 -10.08 7.86
C GLU A 72 -3.32 -10.45 8.45
N GLY A 73 -3.24 -11.63 9.05
CA GLY A 73 -2.05 -12.08 9.74
C GLY A 73 -2.26 -13.43 10.43
N GLU A 74 -1.22 -13.89 11.12
CA GLU A 74 -1.18 -15.18 11.81
C GLU A 74 -0.67 -15.00 13.24
N TRP A 75 -1.00 -15.94 14.13
CA TRP A 75 -0.49 -15.92 15.50
C TRP A 75 0.70 -16.86 15.65
N ASP A 76 1.71 -16.44 16.41
CA ASP A 76 2.83 -17.30 16.81
C ASP A 76 2.54 -18.08 18.12
N SER A 77 3.44 -19.01 18.48
CA SER A 77 3.34 -19.81 19.72
C SER A 77 3.57 -19.00 21.00
N GLY A 78 4.11 -17.77 20.90
CA GLY A 78 4.17 -16.78 21.97
C GLY A 78 2.88 -15.96 22.12
N GLY A 79 1.93 -16.12 21.21
CA GLY A 79 0.68 -15.39 21.13
C GLY A 79 0.81 -13.96 20.62
N ASN A 80 1.87 -13.67 19.85
CA ASN A 80 2.04 -12.46 19.06
C ASN A 80 1.28 -12.56 17.74
N PHE A 81 0.72 -11.45 17.28
CA PHE A 81 0.07 -11.34 15.97
C PHE A 81 1.08 -10.84 14.93
N HIS A 82 1.33 -11.62 13.89
CA HIS A 82 2.25 -11.31 12.81
C HIS A 82 1.50 -10.87 11.56
N THR A 83 1.86 -9.72 10.99
CA THR A 83 1.33 -9.21 9.71
C THR A 83 2.45 -8.65 8.83
N LEU A 84 2.15 -8.40 7.57
CA LEU A 84 3.12 -7.95 6.57
C LEU A 84 2.81 -6.53 6.11
N GLU A 85 3.84 -5.70 5.98
CA GLU A 85 3.75 -4.33 5.50
C GLU A 85 2.78 -3.44 6.30
N TRP A 86 2.55 -2.23 5.80
CA TRP A 86 1.70 -1.24 6.46
C TRP A 86 0.54 -0.82 5.56
N ARG A 87 -0.54 -0.33 6.20
CA ARG A 87 -1.65 0.34 5.53
C ARG A 87 -1.69 1.80 5.90
N LEU A 88 -2.07 2.66 4.95
CA LEU A 88 -2.33 4.07 5.23
C LEU A 88 -3.46 4.18 6.26
N ARG A 89 -3.27 5.03 7.28
CA ARG A 89 -4.20 5.15 8.39
C ARG A 89 -5.62 5.50 7.94
N LYS A 90 -6.61 4.86 8.55
CA LYS A 90 -8.03 5.15 8.35
C LYS A 90 -8.65 5.86 9.56
N THR A 91 -9.69 6.65 9.31
CA THR A 91 -10.56 7.22 10.34
C THR A 91 -11.97 6.70 10.10
N GLY A 92 -12.40 5.74 10.92
CA GLY A 92 -13.59 4.95 10.62
C GLY A 92 -13.35 4.10 9.37
N ARG A 93 -14.17 4.30 8.34
CA ARG A 93 -14.10 3.53 7.08
C ARG A 93 -13.28 4.23 6.00
N ASP A 94 -12.92 5.50 6.18
CA ASP A 94 -12.35 6.33 5.13
C ASP A 94 -10.86 6.62 5.40
N CYS A 95 -10.13 7.00 4.35
CA CYS A 95 -8.75 7.44 4.46
C CYS A 95 -8.65 8.66 5.39
N ARG A 96 -7.73 8.61 6.36
CA ARG A 96 -7.51 9.70 7.34
C ARG A 96 -7.21 11.05 6.69
N TYR A 97 -6.56 11.03 5.52
CA TYR A 97 -6.14 12.24 4.82
C TYR A 97 -7.19 12.83 3.89
N PHE A 98 -8.33 12.17 3.74
CA PHE A 98 -9.41 12.71 2.95
C PHE A 98 -10.19 13.78 3.73
N SER A 99 -10.64 14.80 3.01
CA SER A 99 -11.58 15.82 3.47
C SER A 99 -12.53 16.13 2.31
N GLU A 100 -13.64 16.81 2.56
CA GLU A 100 -14.55 17.23 1.48
C GLU A 100 -13.85 18.16 0.44
N GLY A 101 -12.73 18.79 0.80
CA GLY A 101 -11.87 19.55 -0.12
C GLY A 101 -10.87 18.69 -0.92
N GLY A 102 -10.86 17.36 -0.72
CA GLY A 102 -9.93 16.41 -1.33
C GLY A 102 -8.88 15.87 -0.37
N CYS A 103 -7.85 15.23 -0.95
CA CYS A 103 -6.74 14.65 -0.20
C CYS A 103 -5.82 15.76 0.35
N ARG A 104 -5.66 15.83 1.68
CA ARG A 104 -4.84 16.83 2.37
C ARG A 104 -3.33 16.66 2.13
N ILE A 105 -2.91 15.47 1.70
CA ILE A 105 -1.51 15.13 1.36
C ILE A 105 -1.34 14.92 -0.15
N TYR A 106 -2.10 15.62 -1.01
CA TYR A 106 -2.14 15.34 -2.45
C TYR A 106 -0.76 15.27 -3.13
N GLY A 107 0.19 16.14 -2.72
CA GLY A 107 1.57 16.16 -3.23
C GLY A 107 2.51 15.13 -2.63
N ARG A 108 2.06 14.39 -1.61
CA ARG A 108 2.79 13.33 -0.89
C ARG A 108 1.99 12.04 -0.82
N ARG A 109 1.11 11.84 -1.81
CA ARG A 109 0.30 10.62 -1.89
C ARG A 109 1.23 9.41 -2.05
N PRO A 110 0.90 8.26 -1.46
CA PRO A 110 1.56 7.00 -1.80
C PRO A 110 1.47 6.72 -3.31
N LEU A 111 2.43 5.99 -3.86
CA LEU A 111 2.48 5.59 -5.27
C LEU A 111 1.20 4.88 -5.70
N LEU A 112 0.61 4.06 -4.83
CA LEU A 112 -0.70 3.44 -5.08
C LEU A 112 -1.79 4.48 -5.41
N CYS A 113 -1.84 5.57 -4.62
CA CYS A 113 -2.78 6.67 -4.79
C CYS A 113 -2.43 7.58 -5.96
N GLU A 114 -1.14 7.72 -6.30
CA GLU A 114 -0.69 8.50 -7.46
C GLU A 114 -1.02 7.81 -8.79
N THR A 115 -0.92 6.48 -8.85
CA THR A 115 -1.15 5.73 -10.08
C THR A 115 -2.60 5.23 -10.24
N TYR A 116 -3.41 5.28 -9.18
CA TYR A 116 -4.82 4.88 -9.25
C TYR A 116 -5.57 5.66 -10.35
N PRO A 117 -6.39 4.99 -11.20
CA PRO A 117 -6.87 3.61 -11.05
C PRO A 117 -5.97 2.55 -11.67
N PHE A 118 -4.88 2.94 -12.32
CA PHE A 118 -4.05 2.02 -13.07
C PHE A 118 -3.05 1.28 -12.18
N TYR A 119 -2.74 0.06 -12.60
CA TYR A 119 -1.67 -0.76 -12.06
C TYR A 119 -1.12 -1.66 -13.18
N LEU A 120 0.03 -2.28 -12.92
CA LEU A 120 0.69 -3.19 -13.86
C LEU A 120 0.62 -4.62 -13.33
N ASP A 121 0.17 -5.53 -14.18
CA ASP A 121 0.08 -6.96 -13.91
C ASP A 121 0.94 -7.69 -14.96
N ASP A 122 2.08 -8.23 -14.54
CA ASP A 122 3.14 -8.78 -15.42
C ASP A 122 3.46 -7.85 -16.62
N GLY A 123 3.61 -6.55 -16.32
CA GLY A 123 3.93 -5.51 -17.31
C GLY A 123 2.75 -5.07 -18.19
N ARG A 124 1.54 -5.59 -17.95
CA ARG A 124 0.33 -5.21 -18.69
C ARG A 124 -0.48 -4.19 -17.90
N LEU A 125 -0.96 -3.16 -18.59
CA LEU A 125 -1.83 -2.16 -17.98
C LEU A 125 -3.18 -2.77 -17.60
N ARG A 126 -3.56 -2.56 -16.36
CA ARG A 126 -4.87 -2.88 -15.78
C ARG A 126 -5.41 -1.65 -15.06
N TRP A 127 -6.71 -1.65 -14.75
CA TRP A 127 -7.30 -0.59 -13.96
C TRP A 127 -8.38 -1.12 -13.02
N SER A 128 -8.53 -0.45 -11.88
CA SER A 128 -9.61 -0.65 -10.93
C SER A 128 -10.85 0.16 -11.31
N GLU A 129 -11.99 -0.14 -10.69
CA GLU A 129 -13.21 0.65 -10.87
C GLU A 129 -12.96 2.11 -10.55
N CYS A 130 -13.17 2.99 -11.52
CA CYS A 130 -13.06 4.43 -11.34
C CYS A 130 -13.85 5.16 -12.43
N ARG A 131 -14.71 6.11 -12.02
CA ARG A 131 -15.48 6.96 -12.95
C ARG A 131 -14.65 7.88 -13.83
N GLY A 132 -13.36 8.03 -13.56
CA GLY A 132 -12.44 8.83 -14.35
C GLY A 132 -11.97 8.14 -15.63
N ILE A 133 -12.17 6.82 -15.77
CA ILE A 133 -11.83 6.05 -16.97
C ILE A 133 -12.65 6.54 -18.17
N GLY A 134 -12.03 6.59 -19.34
CA GLY A 134 -12.63 7.17 -20.56
C GLY A 134 -12.55 8.70 -20.63
N GLY A 135 -12.00 9.35 -19.60
CA GLY A 135 -11.73 10.78 -19.61
C GLY A 135 -10.58 11.16 -20.56
N GLU A 136 -10.53 12.44 -20.91
CA GLU A 136 -9.43 12.98 -21.73
C GLU A 136 -8.10 12.99 -20.95
N ILE A 137 -7.03 12.53 -21.61
CA ILE A 137 -5.65 12.60 -21.11
C ILE A 137 -4.71 13.05 -22.22
N SER A 138 -3.83 13.99 -21.93
CA SER A 138 -2.80 14.42 -22.89
C SER A 138 -1.72 13.36 -23.07
N SER A 139 -0.94 13.47 -24.16
CA SER A 139 0.20 12.57 -24.35
C SER A 139 1.22 12.68 -23.23
N GLU A 140 1.46 13.90 -22.75
CA GLU A 140 2.43 14.18 -21.70
C GLU A 140 2.00 13.59 -20.36
N GLU A 141 0.74 13.76 -19.98
CA GLU A 141 0.18 13.18 -18.74
C GLU A 141 0.18 11.65 -18.78
N ALA A 142 -0.14 11.05 -19.94
CA ALA A 142 -0.09 9.60 -20.09
C ALA A 142 1.34 9.05 -19.97
N THR A 143 2.34 9.74 -20.51
CA THR A 143 3.76 9.38 -20.33
C THR A 143 4.16 9.48 -18.86
N LYS A 144 3.84 10.59 -18.18
CA LYS A 144 4.11 10.76 -16.75
C LYS A 144 3.45 9.65 -15.91
N LEU A 145 2.21 9.28 -16.23
CA LEU A 145 1.51 8.21 -15.53
C LEU A 145 2.13 6.83 -15.79
N ALA A 146 2.58 6.56 -17.02
CA ALA A 146 3.30 5.33 -17.36
C ALA A 146 4.64 5.22 -16.62
N GLU A 147 5.38 6.31 -16.50
CA GLU A 147 6.62 6.39 -15.72
C GLU A 147 6.36 6.13 -14.23
N LEU A 148 5.31 6.73 -13.67
CA LEU A 148 4.90 6.49 -12.28
C LEU A 148 4.47 5.04 -12.06
N LEU A 149 3.73 4.43 -12.99
CA LEU A 149 3.35 3.01 -12.93
C LEU A 149 4.58 2.09 -12.92
N LYS A 150 5.53 2.33 -13.82
CA LYS A 150 6.79 1.57 -13.86
C LYS A 150 7.59 1.76 -12.57
N ARG A 151 7.70 3.00 -12.08
CA ARG A 151 8.38 3.32 -10.82
C ARG A 151 7.72 2.58 -9.65
N ARG A 152 6.39 2.61 -9.56
CA ARG A 152 5.62 1.92 -8.54
C ARG A 152 5.88 0.42 -8.58
N GLN A 153 5.79 -0.21 -9.75
CA GLN A 153 6.02 -1.64 -9.88
C GLN A 153 7.45 -2.04 -9.45
N ILE A 154 8.47 -1.30 -9.87
CA ILE A 154 9.86 -1.53 -9.45
C ILE A 154 10.01 -1.36 -7.95
N PHE A 155 9.39 -0.33 -7.38
CA PHE A 155 9.45 -0.04 -5.95
C PHE A 155 8.80 -1.17 -5.14
N GLU A 156 7.56 -1.55 -5.45
CA GLU A 156 6.84 -2.65 -4.78
C GLU A 156 7.61 -3.98 -4.84
N ILE A 157 8.23 -4.31 -5.99
CA ILE A 157 9.04 -5.53 -6.12
C ILE A 157 10.30 -5.47 -5.24
N ARG A 158 10.96 -4.31 -5.16
CA ARG A 158 12.14 -4.15 -4.30
C ARG A 158 11.78 -4.27 -2.82
N GLU A 159 10.68 -3.66 -2.40
CA GLU A 159 10.17 -3.81 -1.03
C GLU A 159 9.87 -5.28 -0.73
N ALA A 160 9.20 -5.99 -1.64
CA ALA A 160 8.93 -7.42 -1.49
C ALA A 160 10.20 -8.27 -1.43
N ILE A 161 11.24 -7.96 -2.22
CA ILE A 161 12.54 -8.67 -2.15
C ILE A 161 13.17 -8.48 -0.77
N GLU A 162 13.19 -7.25 -0.26
CA GLU A 162 13.79 -6.96 1.05
C GLU A 162 12.98 -7.55 2.21
N LEU A 163 11.65 -7.51 2.13
CA LEU A 163 10.77 -8.22 3.06
C LEU A 163 11.14 -9.71 3.11
N VAL A 164 11.16 -10.37 1.96
CA VAL A 164 11.47 -11.80 1.87
C VAL A 164 12.87 -12.14 2.38
N ARG A 165 13.85 -11.25 2.17
CA ARG A 165 15.22 -11.46 2.66
C ARG A 165 15.30 -11.41 4.19
N LYS A 166 14.45 -10.60 4.82
CA LYS A 166 14.47 -10.34 6.26
C LYS A 166 13.43 -11.15 7.03
N TYR A 167 12.45 -11.72 6.33
CA TYR A 167 11.38 -12.49 6.95
C TYR A 167 11.92 -13.78 7.57
N GLU A 168 11.58 -14.00 8.84
CA GLU A 168 11.89 -15.20 9.58
C GLU A 168 10.60 -15.98 9.88
N GLU A 169 10.60 -17.28 9.58
CA GLU A 169 9.47 -18.15 9.90
C GLU A 169 9.31 -18.29 11.42
N PHE A 170 8.06 -18.41 11.86
CA PHE A 170 7.71 -18.62 13.26
C PHE A 170 6.75 -19.80 13.40
N GLU A 171 6.76 -20.42 14.57
CA GLU A 171 5.82 -21.49 14.90
C GLU A 171 4.44 -20.89 15.16
N ARG A 172 3.42 -21.38 14.45
CA ARG A 172 2.04 -20.89 14.62
C ARG A 172 1.46 -21.31 15.96
N GLY A 173 0.65 -20.44 16.54
CA GLY A 173 0.00 -20.66 17.84
C GLY A 173 -1.32 -19.95 17.99
N GLU A 174 -1.69 -19.68 19.24
CA GLU A 174 -2.98 -19.12 19.65
C GLU A 174 -2.79 -17.70 20.21
N PRO A 175 -3.79 -16.81 20.09
CA PRO A 175 -3.70 -15.44 20.60
C PRO A 175 -3.46 -15.36 22.11
N SER A 176 -2.62 -14.41 22.52
CA SER A 176 -2.37 -14.09 23.93
C SER A 176 -2.67 -12.62 24.23
N PRO A 177 -3.30 -12.29 25.38
CA PRO A 177 -3.46 -10.90 25.80
C PRO A 177 -2.11 -10.22 26.14
N PHE A 178 -1.06 -11.00 26.34
CA PHE A 178 0.31 -10.53 26.63
C PHE A 178 1.23 -10.52 25.42
N GLY A 179 0.74 -10.99 24.26
CA GLY A 179 1.51 -10.90 23.01
C GLY A 179 1.59 -9.47 22.48
N ARG A 180 2.22 -9.32 21.32
CA ARG A 180 2.42 -8.05 20.62
C ARG A 180 1.87 -8.10 19.20
N CYS A 181 1.79 -6.94 18.55
CA CYS A 181 1.63 -6.86 17.10
C CYS A 181 3.01 -6.75 16.46
N ILE A 182 3.33 -7.69 15.59
CA ILE A 182 4.61 -7.82 14.89
C ILE A 182 4.36 -7.53 13.42
N ILE A 183 4.96 -6.45 12.90
CA ILE A 183 4.85 -6.09 11.49
C ILE A 183 6.18 -6.42 10.84
N HIS A 184 6.13 -7.17 9.74
CA HIS A 184 7.29 -7.47 8.90
C HIS A 184 7.22 -6.62 7.65
N ASP A 185 8.20 -5.75 7.42
CA ASP A 185 8.32 -4.96 6.20
C ASP A 185 9.72 -5.08 5.58
N SER A 186 9.96 -4.31 4.52
CA SER A 186 11.26 -4.22 3.85
C SER A 186 12.39 -3.73 4.75
N GLU A 187 12.11 -3.09 5.88
CA GLU A 187 13.10 -2.60 6.86
C GLU A 187 13.38 -3.61 7.97
N GLY A 188 12.42 -4.48 8.29
CA GLY A 188 12.58 -5.62 9.19
C GLY A 188 11.36 -5.84 10.08
N VAL A 189 11.61 -6.32 11.30
CA VAL A 189 10.57 -6.58 12.29
C VAL A 189 10.30 -5.34 13.13
N HIS A 190 9.02 -4.99 13.29
CA HIS A 190 8.54 -3.93 14.17
C HIS A 190 7.61 -4.52 15.22
N GLU A 191 8.03 -4.47 16.48
CA GLU A 191 7.22 -4.93 17.60
C GLU A 191 6.46 -3.76 18.22
N ILE A 192 5.14 -3.90 18.32
CA ILE A 192 4.26 -2.84 18.81
C ILE A 192 3.42 -3.37 19.96
N GLU A 193 3.42 -2.62 21.05
CA GLU A 193 2.59 -2.93 22.20
C GLU A 193 1.11 -2.69 21.86
N TRP A 194 0.23 -3.57 22.33
CA TRP A 194 -1.21 -3.42 22.10
C TRP A 194 -1.80 -2.10 22.63
N ALA A 195 -1.13 -1.47 23.61
CA ALA A 195 -1.51 -0.18 24.14
C ALA A 195 -1.31 0.96 23.11
N GLU A 196 -0.35 0.82 22.21
CA GLU A 196 -0.06 1.79 21.14
C GLU A 196 -1.06 1.67 19.99
N ILE A 197 -1.57 0.45 19.74
CA ILE A 197 -2.63 0.19 18.76
C ILE A 197 -4.00 0.25 19.46
N SER A 198 -4.39 1.44 19.88
CA SER A 198 -5.63 1.63 20.64
C SER A 198 -6.90 1.64 19.78
N GLY A 199 -8.06 1.61 20.45
CA GLY A 199 -9.36 1.80 19.79
C GLY A 199 -9.91 0.57 19.07
N ALA A 200 -10.67 0.81 17.99
CA ALA A 200 -11.36 -0.25 17.25
C ALA A 200 -10.39 -1.17 16.51
N LEU A 201 -9.30 -0.63 15.98
CA LEU A 201 -8.28 -1.38 15.26
C LEU A 201 -7.63 -2.45 16.15
N GLY A 202 -7.09 -2.07 17.31
CA GLY A 202 -6.48 -3.05 18.23
C GLY A 202 -7.45 -4.10 18.75
N ARG A 203 -8.74 -3.77 18.89
CA ARG A 203 -9.78 -4.77 19.22
C ARG A 203 -10.04 -5.75 18.07
N ARG A 204 -9.97 -5.31 16.82
CA ARG A 204 -10.11 -6.16 15.63
C ARG A 204 -8.90 -7.07 15.48
N LEU A 205 -7.68 -6.51 15.54
CA LEU A 205 -6.42 -7.26 15.44
C LEU A 205 -6.32 -8.39 16.46
N ARG A 206 -6.64 -8.12 17.73
CA ARG A 206 -6.65 -9.16 18.78
C ARG A 206 -7.70 -10.26 18.59
N ARG A 207 -8.59 -10.11 17.63
CA ARG A 207 -9.61 -11.10 17.23
C ARG A 207 -9.39 -11.59 15.80
N SER A 208 -8.44 -11.02 15.06
CA SER A 208 -7.99 -11.52 13.77
C SER A 208 -7.36 -12.89 14.00
N GLY A 209 -7.44 -13.79 13.02
CA GLY A 209 -6.96 -15.17 13.17
C GLY A 209 -8.03 -16.15 12.74
N GLY A 210 -7.78 -16.83 11.63
CA GLY A 210 -8.72 -17.71 10.94
C GLY A 210 -8.70 -17.43 9.44
N TRP A 211 -8.07 -18.32 8.69
CA TRP A 211 -8.41 -18.57 7.29
C TRP A 211 -9.41 -19.72 7.25
#